data_AF-A0AAV7G4H1-F1
#
_entry.id   AF-A0AAV7G4H1-F1
#
_cell.length_a   1.000
_cell.length_b   1.000
_cell.length_c   1.000
_cell.angle_alpha   90.00
_cell.angle_beta   90.00
_cell.angle_gamma   90.00
#
_symmetry.space_group_name_H-M   'P 1'
#
loop_
_entity.id
_entity.type
_entity.pdbx_description
1 polymer ?
#
loop_
_entity_poly.entity_id
_entity_poly.type
_entity_poly.pdbx_seq_one_letter_code
_entity_poly.pdbx_strand_id
1 'polypeptide(L)'
;MDEEYDVIVLGTGLKECILSGLLSVDGLKVLHMDRNDYYGGESTSLNLIQLWKRFRGSDKPPAHLGPSRDYNVDMIPKFPQMPQSRGESLVARETDSAVHTIRRRHDRACLSGRLARVRCNLRSPGSESDRVREFA
;
A
#
# COMPACT_ATOMS: atom_id res chain seq x y z
N MET A 1 -0.75 21.44 24.89
CA MET A 1 0.31 20.75 24.15
C MET A 1 1.52 20.79 25.04
N ASP A 2 2.23 19.67 25.17
CA ASP A 2 3.52 19.68 25.85
C ASP A 2 4.49 20.52 25.01
N GLU A 3 5.36 21.28 25.67
CA GLU A 3 6.27 22.21 24.99
C GLU A 3 7.51 21.51 24.43
N GLU A 4 7.76 20.26 24.85
CA GLU A 4 8.99 19.52 24.54
C GLU A 4 8.68 18.10 24.05
N TYR A 5 9.21 17.77 22.87
CA TYR A 5 9.10 16.47 22.21
C TYR A 5 10.49 15.99 21.83
N ASP A 6 10.74 14.68 21.94
CA ASP A 6 12.03 14.08 21.58
C ASP A 6 12.22 14.04 20.06
N VAL A 7 11.13 13.82 19.32
CA VAL A 7 11.13 13.73 17.86
C VAL A 7 9.91 14.42 17.27
N ILE A 8 10.11 15.20 16.21
CA ILE A 8 9.04 15.79 15.41
C ILE A 8 9.09 15.18 14.02
N VAL A 9 7.99 14.55 13.60
CA VAL A 9 7.82 13.94 12.29
C VAL A 9 6.88 14.82 11.46
N LEU A 10 7.38 15.26 10.30
CA LEU A 10 6.62 16.10 9.37
C LEU A 10 6.21 15.29 8.14
N GLY A 11 4.91 15.16 7.95
CA GLY A 11 4.28 14.40 6.87
C GLY A 11 3.72 13.07 7.35
N THR A 12 2.58 12.67 6.80
CA THR A 12 1.85 11.44 7.15
C THR A 12 1.97 10.36 6.08
N GLY A 13 3.08 10.35 5.35
CA GLY A 13 3.38 9.28 4.41
C GLY A 13 3.60 7.94 5.11
N LEU A 14 3.68 6.87 4.33
CA LEU A 14 3.85 5.51 4.85
C LEU A 14 5.14 5.37 5.67
N LYS A 15 6.25 5.99 5.21
CA LYS A 15 7.55 5.86 5.87
C LYS A 15 7.56 6.60 7.21
N GLU A 16 7.04 7.82 7.19
CA GLU A 16 6.94 8.71 8.34
C GLU A 16 6.05 8.10 9.42
N CYS A 17 4.92 7.52 9.02
CA CYS A 17 4.01 6.82 9.94
C CYS A 17 4.67 5.58 10.57
N ILE A 18 5.38 4.77 9.79
CA ILE A 18 6.10 3.60 10.32
C ILE A 18 7.18 4.04 11.32
N LEU A 19 7.98 5.05 10.97
CA LEU A 19 9.02 5.57 11.86
C LEU A 19 8.43 6.17 13.14
N SER A 20 7.35 6.94 13.03
CA SER A 20 6.64 7.51 14.18
C SER A 20 6.09 6.40 15.10
N GLY A 21 5.56 5.32 14.52
CA GLY A 21 5.07 4.16 15.27
C GLY A 21 6.20 3.47 16.04
N LEU A 22 7.31 3.17 15.37
CA LEU A 22 8.47 2.50 15.98
C LEU A 22 9.07 3.32 17.13
N LEU A 23 9.26 4.63 16.92
CA LEU A 23 9.81 5.52 17.95
C LEU A 23 8.85 5.68 19.15
N SER A 24 7.54 5.63 18.91
CA SER A 24 6.54 5.64 19.98
C SER A 24 6.55 4.33 20.77
N VAL A 25 6.81 3.18 20.13
CA VAL A 25 6.97 1.88 20.81
C VAL A 25 8.24 1.86 21.67
N ASP A 26 9.31 2.52 21.22
CA ASP A 26 10.54 2.69 21.99
C ASP A 26 10.41 3.68 23.17
N GLY A 27 9.24 4.31 23.33
CA GLY A 27 8.92 5.16 24.49
C GLY A 27 9.30 6.64 24.34
N LEU A 28 9.64 7.09 23.12
CA LEU A 28 9.94 8.50 22.85
C LEU A 28 8.65 9.31 22.68
N LYS A 29 8.68 10.58 23.08
CA LYS A 29 7.58 11.53 22.83
C LYS A 29 7.66 12.05 21.40
N VAL A 30 6.83 11.51 20.52
CA VAL A 30 6.80 11.87 19.10
C VAL A 30 5.65 12.83 18.79
N LEU A 31 5.95 13.96 18.16
CA LEU A 31 4.96 14.85 17.56
C LEU A 31 4.85 14.56 16.06
N HIS A 32 3.73 14.00 15.61
CA HIS A 32 3.48 13.70 14.20
C HIS A 32 2.49 14.69 13.60
N MET A 33 2.92 15.48 12.63
CA MET A 33 2.11 16.55 12.01
C MET A 33 2.23 16.53 10.48
N ASP A 34 1.20 16.99 9.78
CA ASP A 34 1.20 17.19 8.33
C ASP A 34 0.71 18.59 7.99
N ARG A 35 1.18 19.12 6.85
CA ARG A 35 0.65 20.37 6.28
C ARG A 35 -0.69 20.14 5.58
N ASN A 36 -0.94 18.92 5.11
CA ASN A 36 -2.13 18.58 4.35
C ASN A 36 -3.28 18.20 5.29
N ASP A 37 -4.51 18.55 4.91
CA ASP A 37 -5.73 18.14 5.63
C ASP A 37 -6.09 16.65 5.43
N TYR A 38 -5.19 15.87 4.83
CA TYR A 38 -5.39 14.47 4.51
C TYR A 38 -4.14 13.65 4.84
N TYR A 39 -4.36 12.40 5.27
CA TYR A 39 -3.29 11.45 5.57
C TYR A 39 -2.70 10.83 4.29
N GLY A 40 -1.44 10.41 4.36
CA GLY A 40 -0.79 9.61 3.32
C GLY A 40 0.13 10.40 2.37
N GLY A 41 0.17 11.74 2.47
CA GLY A 41 1.03 12.60 1.65
C GLY A 41 0.89 12.30 0.15
N GLU A 42 2.02 12.02 -0.52
CA GLU A 42 2.04 11.66 -1.94
C GLU A 42 1.42 10.27 -2.24
N SER A 43 1.41 9.39 -1.26
CA SER A 43 0.85 8.03 -1.33
C SER A 43 -0.59 7.94 -0.84
N THR A 44 -1.31 9.07 -0.78
CA THR A 44 -2.69 9.10 -0.29
C THR A 44 -3.66 8.32 -1.20
N SER A 45 -4.71 7.79 -0.59
CA SER A 45 -5.85 7.19 -1.29
C SER A 45 -6.97 8.21 -1.37
N LEU A 46 -7.39 8.53 -2.60
CA LEU A 46 -8.37 9.57 -2.85
C LEU A 46 -9.77 9.00 -3.09
N ASN A 47 -10.78 9.67 -2.56
CA ASN A 47 -12.17 9.44 -2.94
C ASN A 47 -12.44 9.97 -4.36
N LEU A 48 -13.54 9.53 -4.97
CA LEU A 48 -13.90 9.91 -6.33
C LEU A 48 -13.93 11.45 -6.55
N ILE A 49 -14.53 12.21 -5.63
CA ILE A 49 -14.58 13.69 -5.74
C ILE A 49 -13.18 14.30 -5.64
N GLN A 50 -12.33 13.80 -4.73
CA GLN A 50 -10.97 14.32 -4.56
C GLN A 50 -10.09 13.98 -5.77
N LEU A 51 -10.27 12.80 -6.35
CA LEU A 51 -9.58 12.37 -7.57
C LEU A 51 -9.96 13.28 -8.75
N TRP A 52 -11.26 13.57 -8.92
CA TRP A 52 -11.72 14.51 -9.95
C TRP A 52 -11.17 15.90 -9.73
N LYS A 53 -11.21 16.39 -8.49
CA LYS A 53 -10.64 17.70 -8.15
C LYS A 53 -9.16 17.81 -8.53
N ARG A 54 -8.40 16.72 -8.34
CA ARG A 54 -6.97 16.68 -8.62
C ARG A 54 -6.64 16.61 -10.12
N PHE A 55 -7.34 15.77 -10.89
CA PHE A 55 -6.99 15.52 -12.30
C PHE A 55 -7.87 16.25 -13.32
N ARG A 56 -9.09 16.65 -12.93
CA ARG A 56 -10.10 17.32 -13.77
C ARG A 56 -10.52 18.69 -13.23
N GLY A 57 -9.95 19.15 -12.11
CA GLY A 57 -10.16 20.48 -11.59
C GLY A 57 -11.55 20.69 -10.97
N SER A 58 -12.45 21.36 -11.68
CA SER A 58 -13.80 21.69 -11.16
C SER A 58 -14.91 20.76 -11.68
N ASP A 59 -14.57 19.80 -12.53
CA ASP A 59 -15.53 18.82 -13.03
C ASP A 59 -16.02 17.88 -11.93
N LYS A 60 -17.32 17.58 -11.95
CA LYS A 60 -17.91 16.59 -11.06
C LYS A 60 -17.80 15.18 -11.65
N PRO A 61 -17.65 14.14 -10.81
CA PRO A 61 -17.71 12.77 -11.29
C PRO A 61 -19.07 12.48 -11.94
N PRO A 62 -19.11 11.77 -13.08
CA PRO A 62 -20.34 11.33 -13.72
C PRO A 62 -21.23 10.54 -12.77
N ALA A 63 -22.55 10.79 -12.81
CA ALA A 63 -23.52 10.17 -11.91
C ALA A 63 -23.58 8.63 -12.02
N HIS A 64 -23.20 8.05 -13.17
CA HIS A 64 -23.21 6.60 -13.38
C HIS A 64 -22.13 5.84 -12.60
N LEU A 65 -21.10 6.54 -12.08
CA LEU A 65 -20.07 5.91 -11.26
C LEU A 65 -20.54 5.62 -9.84
N GLY A 66 -21.70 6.12 -9.43
CA GLY A 66 -22.24 5.89 -8.08
C GLY A 66 -21.61 6.82 -7.03
N PRO A 67 -21.76 6.48 -5.73
CA PRO A 67 -21.39 7.38 -4.64
C PRO A 67 -19.86 7.42 -4.44
N SER A 68 -19.35 8.61 -4.13
CA SER A 68 -17.90 8.85 -4.01
C SER A 68 -17.19 8.05 -2.90
N ARG A 69 -17.93 7.56 -1.91
CA ARG A 69 -17.40 6.83 -0.75
C ARG A 69 -17.01 5.38 -1.04
N ASP A 70 -17.51 4.84 -2.15
CA ASP A 70 -17.24 3.45 -2.55
C ASP A 70 -15.89 3.32 -3.27
N TYR A 71 -15.19 4.45 -3.43
CA TYR A 71 -13.92 4.55 -4.15
C TYR A 71 -12.82 4.99 -3.22
N ASN A 72 -11.77 4.17 -3.14
CA ASN A 72 -10.48 4.53 -2.56
C ASN A 72 -9.42 4.26 -3.63
N VAL A 73 -8.99 5.33 -4.31
CA VAL A 73 -8.04 5.24 -5.42
C VAL A 73 -6.66 5.64 -4.93
N ASP A 74 -5.75 4.69 -4.86
CA ASP A 74 -4.38 4.92 -4.45
C ASP A 74 -3.61 5.71 -5.52
N MET A 75 -2.94 6.79 -5.11
CA MET A 75 -2.05 7.54 -6.00
C MET A 75 -0.80 6.74 -6.40
N ILE A 76 -0.33 5.87 -5.51
CA ILE A 76 0.84 5.02 -5.72
C ILE A 76 0.49 3.58 -5.29
N PRO A 77 -0.20 2.80 -6.14
CA PRO A 77 -0.61 1.45 -5.79
C PRO A 77 0.61 0.54 -5.65
N LYS A 78 0.86 0.05 -4.43
CA LYS A 78 1.91 -0.91 -4.12
C LYS A 78 1.31 -2.14 -3.48
N PHE A 79 1.85 -3.31 -3.83
CA PHE A 79 1.43 -4.56 -3.24
C PHE A 79 2.48 -5.03 -2.23
N PRO A 80 2.09 -5.29 -0.96
CA PRO A 80 3.01 -5.89 -0.01
C PRO A 80 3.40 -7.29 -0.48
N GLN A 81 4.69 -7.59 -0.40
CA GLN A 81 5.18 -8.94 -0.60
C GLN A 81 4.87 -9.73 0.68
N MET A 82 4.09 -10.80 0.54
CA MET A 82 3.78 -11.67 1.67
C MET A 82 4.87 -12.73 1.82
N PRO A 83 5.49 -12.87 3.02
CA PRO A 83 6.44 -13.94 3.26
C PRO A 83 5.75 -15.30 3.14
N GLN A 84 6.49 -16.27 2.60
CA GLN A 84 5.99 -17.64 2.42
C GLN A 84 5.96 -18.42 3.75
N SER A 85 6.78 -18.02 4.72
CA SER A 85 6.79 -18.49 6.11
C SER A 85 5.86 -17.62 6.97
N ARG A 86 5.12 -18.25 7.89
CA ARG A 86 4.14 -17.60 8.79
C ARG A 86 4.73 -16.66 9.86
N GLY A 87 6.02 -16.36 9.79
CA GLY A 87 6.68 -15.44 10.72
C GLY A 87 7.63 -14.54 9.95
N GLU A 88 7.81 -13.31 10.44
CA GLU A 88 8.86 -12.35 10.04
C GLU A 88 8.48 -11.27 9.01
N SER A 89 7.32 -10.64 9.17
CA SER A 89 7.34 -9.18 8.94
C SER A 89 6.70 -8.50 10.15
N LEU A 90 7.52 -7.77 10.92
CA LEU A 90 7.07 -6.96 12.05
C LEU A 90 6.01 -5.93 11.61
N VAL A 91 6.14 -5.41 10.39
CA VAL A 91 5.17 -4.50 9.76
C VAL A 91 3.75 -5.07 9.79
N ALA A 92 3.57 -6.37 9.49
CA ALA A 92 2.23 -6.97 9.49
C ALA A 92 1.62 -7.04 10.91
N ARG A 93 2.43 -7.30 11.95
CA ARG A 93 1.90 -7.62 13.29
C ARG A 93 1.27 -6.43 13.99
N GLU A 94 1.78 -5.22 13.75
CA GLU A 94 1.23 -3.99 14.36
C GLU A 94 0.11 -3.36 13.52
N THR A 95 0.13 -3.49 12.19
CA THR A 95 -0.91 -2.92 11.32
C THR A 95 -2.11 -3.82 11.06
N ASP A 96 -2.01 -5.14 11.28
CA ASP A 96 -3.07 -6.11 10.95
C ASP A 96 -4.36 -5.91 11.76
N SER A 97 -4.32 -5.20 12.89
CA SER A 97 -5.54 -4.87 13.65
C SER A 97 -6.40 -3.80 12.95
N ALA A 98 -5.79 -2.93 12.16
CA ALA A 98 -6.45 -1.82 11.47
C ALA A 98 -6.61 -2.05 9.96
N VAL A 99 -5.87 -2.99 9.37
CA VAL A 99 -5.81 -3.21 7.92
C VAL A 99 -6.17 -4.65 7.58
N HIS A 100 -7.24 -4.83 6.80
CA HIS A 100 -7.59 -6.14 6.24
C HIS A 100 -6.91 -6.35 4.89
N THR A 101 -6.03 -7.36 4.79
CA THR A 101 -5.31 -7.65 3.55
C THR A 101 -5.98 -8.75 2.74
N ILE A 102 -6.34 -8.44 1.48
CA ILE A 102 -6.89 -9.40 0.53
C ILE A 102 -5.76 -10.00 -0.32
N ARG A 103 -5.69 -11.33 -0.38
CA ARG A 103 -4.68 -12.04 -1.18
C ARG A 103 -4.92 -11.83 -2.68
N ARG A 104 -3.91 -11.32 -3.39
CA ARG A 104 -3.91 -11.27 -4.86
C ARG A 104 -4.08 -12.67 -5.45
N ARG A 105 -5.01 -12.82 -6.41
CA ARG A 105 -5.27 -14.12 -7.05
C ARG A 105 -4.18 -14.52 -8.03
N HIS A 106 -3.77 -13.60 -8.91
CA HIS A 106 -2.91 -13.88 -10.05
C HIS A 106 -1.97 -12.72 -10.32
N ASP A 107 -0.71 -13.04 -10.61
CA ASP A 107 0.21 -12.12 -11.27
C ASP A 107 0.23 -12.44 -12.78
N ARG A 108 0.32 -11.41 -13.61
CA ARG A 108 0.40 -11.54 -15.07
C ARG A 108 1.60 -10.76 -15.59
N ALA A 109 2.27 -11.30 -16.60
CA ALA A 109 3.37 -10.67 -17.31
C ALA A 109 2.99 -10.50 -18.79
N CYS A 110 3.47 -9.42 -19.42
CA CYS A 110 3.30 -9.21 -20.85
C CYS A 110 4.50 -9.81 -21.59
N LEU A 111 4.26 -10.80 -22.45
CA LEU A 111 5.26 -11.46 -23.29
C LEU A 111 4.82 -11.31 -24.75
N SER A 112 5.62 -10.60 -25.55
CA SER A 112 5.35 -10.36 -26.98
C SER A 112 3.94 -9.82 -27.24
N GLY A 113 3.49 -8.86 -26.44
CA GLY A 113 2.17 -8.23 -26.55
C GLY A 113 1.01 -9.06 -25.99
N ARG A 114 1.26 -10.27 -25.44
CA ARG A 114 0.23 -11.12 -24.83
C ARG A 114 0.41 -11.19 -23.32
N LEU A 115 -0.69 -11.06 -22.58
CA LEU A 115 -0.70 -11.23 -21.13
C LEU A 115 -0.71 -12.72 -20.78
N ALA A 116 0.39 -13.22 -20.24
CA ALA A 116 0.51 -14.57 -19.70
C ALA A 116 0.42 -14.55 -18.16
N ARG A 117 -0.17 -15.57 -17.56
CA ARG A 117 -0.20 -15.71 -16.10
C ARG A 117 1.18 -16.16 -15.61
N VAL A 118 1.74 -15.46 -14.64
CA VAL A 118 2.97 -15.88 -13.96
C VAL A 118 2.64 -17.11 -13.11
N ARG A 119 3.38 -18.19 -13.34
CA ARG A 119 3.25 -19.40 -12.53
C ARG A 119 4.07 -19.21 -11.26
N CYS A 120 3.39 -19.00 -10.14
CA CYS A 120 4.04 -19.09 -8.84
C CYS A 120 4.23 -20.57 -8.53
N ASN A 121 5.44 -21.09 -8.71
CA ASN A 121 5.80 -22.42 -8.26
C ASN A 121 5.86 -22.40 -6.72
N LEU A 122 4.72 -22.63 -6.07
CA LEU A 122 4.66 -23.01 -4.66
C LEU A 122 5.17 -24.46 -4.55
N ARG A 123 6.46 -24.69 -4.78
CA ARG A 123 7.14 -25.91 -4.35
C ARG A 123 8.23 -25.52 -3.38
N SER A 124 8.26 -26.22 -2.25
CA SER A 124 9.33 -26.17 -1.25
C SER A 124 10.70 -26.18 -1.95
N PRO A 125 11.68 -25.40 -1.45
CA PRO A 125 13.02 -25.41 -2.04
C PRO A 125 13.59 -26.82 -1.92
N GLY A 126 13.78 -27.53 -3.05
CA GLY A 126 14.36 -28.87 -3.04
C GLY A 126 14.01 -29.85 -4.17
N SER A 127 13.40 -29.45 -5.29
CA SER A 127 13.27 -30.35 -6.45
C SER A 127 13.82 -29.72 -7.73
N GLU A 128 15.04 -30.10 -8.11
CA GLU A 128 15.65 -29.92 -9.43
C GLU A 128 14.76 -30.55 -10.52
N SER A 129 13.96 -29.73 -11.21
CA SER A 129 13.50 -30.03 -12.58
C SER A 129 12.83 -28.80 -13.20
N ASP A 130 13.58 -27.70 -13.34
CA ASP A 130 13.16 -26.56 -14.17
C ASP A 130 13.83 -26.68 -15.55
N ARG A 131 13.33 -27.61 -16.38
CA ARG A 131 13.46 -27.44 -17.83
C ARG A 131 12.33 -26.53 -18.29
N VAL A 132 12.73 -25.34 -18.71
CA VAL A 132 11.95 -24.41 -19.55
C VAL A 132 11.23 -25.22 -20.63
N ARG A 133 9.91 -25.35 -20.52
CA ARG A 133 9.06 -25.66 -21.66
C ARG A 133 8.43 -24.35 -22.12
N GLU A 134 9.14 -23.73 -23.05
CA GLU A 134 8.60 -22.74 -23.97
C GLU A 134 7.45 -23.43 -24.72
N PHE A 135 6.24 -22.89 -24.62
CA PHE A 135 5.11 -23.34 -25.43
C PHE A 135 4.80 -22.25 -26.46
N ALA A 136 4.90 -22.66 -27.73
CA ALA A 136 4.41 -21.96 -28.90
C ALA A 136 2.90 -21.68 -28.82
#